data_AF-A0AAJ2ZH04-F1
#
_entry.id   AF-A0AAJ2ZH04-F1
#
_cell.length_a   1.000
_cell.length_b   1.000
_cell.length_c   1.000
_cell.angle_alpha   90.00
_cell.angle_beta   90.00
_cell.angle_gamma   90.00
#
_symmetry.space_group_name_H-M   'P 1'
#
loop_
_entity.id
_entity.type
_entity.pdbx_description
1 polymer ?
#
loop_
_entity_poly.entity_id
_entity_poly.type
_entity_poly.pdbx_seq_one_letter_code
_entity_poly.pdbx_strand_id
1 'polypeptide(L)'
;MTGATTVETRPATTDGGGVRDRIGRVLLWLAAVGALAAALGAYGTVADAEPAVKVVETWRAYGFLVFAGLFALLAVRPRGYRGVWPLVIFHKLAMTVTALVYTRNAAIEGTGTVLIVDGALSVLLVLALVLCRGWVAEPRR
;
A
#
# COMPACT_ATOMS: atom_id res chain seq x y z
N MET A 1 -37.35 -42.90 -30.94
CA MET A 1 -36.03 -42.32 -31.29
C MET A 1 -35.68 -41.32 -30.19
N THR A 2 -34.69 -41.68 -29.38
CA THR A 2 -34.38 -41.11 -28.06
C THR A 2 -33.54 -39.84 -28.21
N GLY A 3 -34.05 -38.70 -27.75
CA GLY A 3 -33.31 -37.44 -27.71
C GLY A 3 -32.31 -37.46 -26.56
N ALA A 4 -31.03 -37.58 -26.88
CA ALA A 4 -29.94 -37.49 -25.91
C ALA A 4 -29.78 -36.03 -25.46
N THR A 5 -30.15 -35.73 -24.21
CA THR A 5 -29.76 -34.51 -23.51
C THR A 5 -28.27 -34.60 -23.18
N THR A 6 -27.44 -33.91 -23.95
CA THR A 6 -26.04 -33.64 -23.62
C THR A 6 -25.99 -32.71 -22.42
N VAL A 7 -25.59 -33.26 -21.27
CA VAL A 7 -25.21 -32.47 -20.09
C VAL A 7 -23.87 -31.81 -20.41
N GLU A 8 -23.90 -30.52 -20.75
CA GLU A 8 -22.70 -29.70 -20.91
C GLU A 8 -22.07 -29.47 -19.53
N THR A 9 -21.11 -30.31 -19.16
CA THR A 9 -20.27 -30.09 -17.98
C THR A 9 -19.37 -28.89 -18.24
N ARG A 10 -19.79 -27.71 -17.79
CA ARG A 10 -18.97 -26.49 -17.80
C ARG A 10 -17.69 -26.77 -17.01
N PRO A 11 -16.49 -26.61 -17.60
CA PRO A 11 -15.25 -26.81 -16.87
C PRO A 11 -15.21 -25.83 -15.69
N ALA A 12 -14.92 -26.35 -14.49
CA ALA A 12 -14.69 -25.54 -13.31
C ALA A 12 -13.51 -24.59 -13.60
N THR A 13 -13.81 -23.34 -13.96
CA THR A 13 -12.79 -22.32 -14.15
C THR A 13 -12.10 -22.13 -12.81
N THR A 14 -10.80 -22.41 -12.79
CA THR A 14 -9.94 -22.28 -11.62
C THR A 14 -10.11 -20.90 -10.97
N ASP A 15 -10.42 -20.89 -9.68
CA ASP A 15 -10.69 -19.73 -8.80
C ASP A 15 -9.47 -18.81 -8.56
N GLY A 16 -8.48 -18.85 -9.46
CA GLY A 16 -7.20 -18.14 -9.36
C GLY A 16 -7.35 -16.62 -9.38
N GLY A 17 -8.43 -16.10 -9.96
CA GLY A 17 -8.78 -14.67 -9.87
C GLY A 17 -9.12 -14.22 -8.45
N GLY A 18 -9.90 -15.03 -7.72
CA GLY A 18 -10.32 -14.74 -6.36
C GLY A 18 -9.17 -14.81 -5.35
N VAL A 19 -8.28 -15.80 -5.51
CA VAL A 19 -7.10 -15.97 -4.63
C VAL A 19 -6.11 -14.82 -4.80
N ARG A 20 -5.75 -14.46 -6.05
CA ARG A 20 -4.84 -13.33 -6.31
C ARG A 20 -5.36 -12.03 -5.72
N ASP A 21 -6.65 -11.77 -5.89
CA ASP A 21 -7.31 -10.59 -5.36
C ASP A 21 -7.34 -10.57 -3.82
N ARG A 22 -7.49 -11.74 -3.18
CA ARG A 22 -7.39 -11.87 -1.72
C ARG A 22 -5.97 -11.59 -1.23
N ILE A 23 -4.95 -12.14 -1.89
CA ILE A 23 -3.54 -11.88 -1.55
C ILE A 23 -3.24 -10.38 -1.67
N GLY A 24 -3.60 -9.75 -2.78
CA GLY A 24 -3.39 -8.31 -2.97
C GLY A 24 -4.05 -7.46 -1.88
N ARG A 25 -5.27 -7.82 -1.45
CA ARG A 25 -5.96 -7.15 -0.33
C ARG A 25 -5.27 -7.38 1.01
N VAL A 26 -4.75 -8.58 1.27
CA VAL A 26 -3.95 -8.86 2.48
C VAL A 26 -2.68 -8.01 2.50
N LEU A 27 -1.96 -7.89 1.38
CA LEU A 27 -0.78 -7.02 1.29
C LEU A 27 -1.12 -5.56 1.59
N LEU A 28 -2.27 -5.07 1.11
CA LEU A 28 -2.74 -3.70 1.40
C LEU A 28 -3.12 -3.53 2.88
N TRP A 29 -3.73 -4.52 3.51
CA TRP A 29 -3.99 -4.49 4.95
C TRP A 29 -2.70 -4.51 5.77
N LEU A 30 -1.71 -5.32 5.38
CA LEU A 30 -0.39 -5.31 6.02
C LEU A 30 0.28 -3.94 5.88
N ALA A 31 0.21 -3.32 4.70
CA ALA A 31 0.70 -1.95 4.50
C ALA A 31 -0.04 -0.94 5.37
N ALA A 32 -1.37 -1.05 5.49
CA ALA A 32 -2.19 -0.17 6.33
C ALA A 32 -1.83 -0.30 7.82
N VAL A 33 -1.70 -1.53 8.32
CA VAL A 33 -1.29 -1.81 9.71
C VAL A 33 0.12 -1.31 9.97
N GLY A 34 1.06 -1.54 9.04
CA GLY A 34 2.44 -1.04 9.16
C GLY A 34 2.50 0.49 9.21
N ALA A 35 1.73 1.18 8.36
CA ALA A 35 1.63 2.63 8.40
C ALA A 35 0.98 3.14 9.69
N LEU A 36 -0.04 2.45 10.22
CA LEU A 36 -0.66 2.82 11.50
C LEU A 36 0.33 2.64 12.66
N ALA A 37 1.07 1.54 12.70
CA ALA A 37 2.11 1.31 13.69
C ALA A 37 3.20 2.39 13.63
N ALA A 38 3.61 2.80 12.43
CA ALA A 38 4.54 3.91 12.24
C ALA A 38 3.96 5.25 12.73
N ALA A 39 2.68 5.52 12.52
CA ALA A 39 2.02 6.71 13.04
C ALA A 39 2.03 6.73 14.58
N LEU A 40 1.67 5.61 15.22
CA LEU A 40 1.68 5.48 16.68
C LEU A 40 3.10 5.63 17.25
N GLY A 41 4.09 5.01 16.61
CA GLY A 41 5.50 5.19 16.98
C GLY A 41 5.95 6.65 16.84
N ALA A 42 5.54 7.34 15.77
CA ALA A 42 5.85 8.75 15.56
C ALA A 42 5.20 9.66 16.61
N TYR A 43 3.99 9.34 17.12
CA TYR A 43 3.41 10.08 18.24
C TYR A 43 4.23 9.93 19.52
N GLY A 44 4.78 8.74 19.77
CA GLY A 44 5.74 8.53 20.86
C GLY A 44 6.96 9.43 20.70
N THR A 45 7.55 9.47 19.50
CA THR A 45 8.71 10.34 19.25
C THR A 45 8.37 11.83 19.34
N VAL A 46 7.15 12.25 18.97
CA VAL A 46 6.70 13.64 19.14
C VAL A 46 6.61 14.05 20.61
N ALA A 47 6.18 13.14 21.50
CA ALA A 47 6.08 13.43 22.92
C ALA A 47 7.46 13.79 23.52
N ASP A 48 8.49 13.05 23.12
CA ASP A 48 9.87 13.19 23.59
C ASP A 48 10.72 14.15 22.74
N ALA A 49 10.20 14.63 21.61
CA ALA A 49 10.94 15.48 20.67
C ALA A 49 11.25 16.87 21.24
N GLU A 50 12.47 17.34 20.95
CA GLU A 50 12.87 18.73 21.16
C GLU A 50 11.96 19.69 20.36
N PRO A 51 11.71 20.92 20.87
CA PRO A 51 10.84 21.88 20.19
C PRO A 51 11.22 22.16 18.72
N ALA A 52 12.52 22.12 18.41
CA ALA A 52 13.05 22.39 17.06
C ALA A 52 12.55 21.41 15.99
N VAL A 53 12.29 20.15 16.36
CA VAL A 53 11.88 19.09 15.41
C VAL A 53 10.42 18.66 15.59
N LYS A 54 9.76 19.12 16.65
CA LYS A 54 8.42 18.70 17.04
C LYS A 54 7.36 18.88 15.94
N VAL A 55 7.45 19.97 15.17
CA VAL A 55 6.54 20.24 14.03
C VAL A 55 6.74 19.21 12.92
N VAL A 56 8.00 18.90 12.57
CA VAL A 56 8.33 17.91 11.53
C VAL A 56 7.86 16.52 11.95
N GLU A 57 8.09 16.16 13.20
CA GLU A 57 7.67 14.89 13.77
C GLU A 57 6.15 14.72 13.80
N THR A 58 5.43 15.80 14.15
CA THR A 58 3.96 15.82 14.14
C THR A 58 3.42 15.69 12.71
N TRP A 59 4.01 16.43 11.76
CA TRP A 59 3.66 16.31 10.34
C TRP A 59 3.85 14.88 9.84
N ARG A 60 4.96 14.25 10.21
CA ARG A 60 5.29 12.87 9.85
C ARG A 60 4.26 11.88 10.40
N ALA A 61 3.86 12.02 11.67
CA ALA A 61 2.84 11.19 12.29
C ALA A 61 1.49 11.29 11.55
N TYR A 62 1.06 12.50 11.19
CA TYR A 62 -0.16 12.69 10.39
C TYR A 62 -0.04 12.08 8.99
N GLY A 63 1.12 12.21 8.34
CA GLY A 63 1.40 11.58 7.06
C GLY A 63 1.20 10.07 7.10
N PHE A 64 1.78 9.39 8.11
CA PHE A 64 1.60 7.95 8.28
C PHE A 64 0.13 7.56 8.52
N LEU A 65 -0.61 8.32 9.31
CA LEU A 65 -2.02 8.07 9.58
C LEU A 65 -2.87 8.18 8.29
N VAL A 66 -2.62 9.21 7.47
CA VAL A 66 -3.28 9.38 6.18
C VAL A 66 -2.97 8.19 5.26
N PHE A 67 -1.71 7.78 5.16
CA PHE A 67 -1.33 6.62 4.33
C PHE A 67 -1.95 5.32 4.82
N ALA A 68 -2.05 5.10 6.13
CA ALA A 68 -2.77 3.96 6.68
C ALA A 68 -4.22 3.93 6.20
N GLY A 69 -4.91 5.07 6.23
CA GLY A 69 -6.26 5.23 5.70
C GLY A 69 -6.36 4.96 4.19
N LEU A 70 -5.44 5.48 3.39
CA LEU A 70 -5.41 5.25 1.94
C LEU A 70 -5.16 3.78 1.58
N PHE A 71 -4.26 3.11 2.31
CA PHE A 71 -3.99 1.68 2.13
C PHE A 71 -5.21 0.83 2.52
N ALA A 72 -5.88 1.16 3.63
CA ALA A 72 -7.11 0.51 4.03
C ALA A 72 -8.23 0.72 2.98
N LEU A 73 -8.35 1.93 2.45
CA LEU A 73 -9.32 2.26 1.39
C LEU A 73 -9.10 1.39 0.14
N LEU A 74 -7.84 1.26 -0.28
CA LEU A 74 -7.46 0.37 -1.37
C LEU A 74 -7.68 -1.11 -1.02
N ALA A 75 -7.47 -1.53 0.23
CA ALA A 75 -7.70 -2.91 0.67
C ALA A 75 -9.18 -3.29 0.59
N VAL A 76 -10.08 -2.36 0.96
CA VAL A 76 -11.53 -2.58 0.94
C VAL A 76 -12.10 -2.53 -0.48
N ARG A 77 -11.66 -1.55 -1.29
CA ARG A 77 -12.12 -1.37 -2.68
C ARG A 77 -10.94 -1.08 -3.62
N PRO A 78 -10.13 -2.10 -3.99
CA PRO A 78 -8.93 -1.89 -4.80
C PRO A 78 -9.24 -1.36 -6.21
N ARG A 79 -10.46 -1.59 -6.71
CA ARG A 79 -10.96 -1.09 -8.00
C ARG A 79 -11.92 0.10 -7.84
N GLY A 80 -12.04 0.68 -6.65
CA GLY A 80 -12.90 1.85 -6.42
C GLY A 80 -12.19 3.18 -6.66
N TYR A 81 -10.85 3.20 -6.58
CA TYR A 81 -10.08 4.44 -6.40
C TYR A 81 -8.85 4.48 -7.31
N ARG A 82 -9.04 4.61 -8.62
CA ARG A 82 -7.93 4.62 -9.62
C ARG A 82 -6.89 5.68 -9.34
N GLY A 83 -7.30 6.89 -8.98
CA GLY A 83 -6.39 8.00 -8.73
C GLY A 83 -5.52 7.81 -7.50
N VAL A 84 -5.94 6.99 -6.54
CA VAL A 84 -5.20 6.77 -5.28
C VAL A 84 -3.96 5.91 -5.53
N TRP A 85 -4.05 4.90 -6.40
CA TRP A 85 -2.93 4.01 -6.73
C TRP A 85 -1.65 4.73 -7.15
N PRO A 86 -1.64 5.57 -8.21
CA PRO A 86 -0.42 6.25 -8.63
C PRO A 86 0.07 7.24 -7.58
N LEU A 87 -0.82 7.90 -6.81
CA LEU A 87 -0.42 8.84 -5.76
C LEU A 87 0.34 8.15 -4.63
N VAL A 88 -0.18 7.02 -4.13
CA VAL A 88 0.46 6.33 -3.01
C VAL A 88 1.77 5.65 -3.43
N ILE A 89 1.81 5.09 -4.65
CA ILE A 89 3.03 4.49 -5.20
C ILE A 89 4.08 5.58 -5.44
N PHE A 90 3.69 6.69 -6.08
CA PHE A 90 4.60 7.80 -6.33
C PHE A 90 5.23 8.32 -5.05
N HIS A 91 4.43 8.57 -4.01
CA HIS A 91 4.96 9.08 -2.76
C HIS A 91 5.96 8.11 -2.11
N LYS A 92 5.64 6.81 -2.04
CA LYS A 92 6.53 5.81 -1.44
C LYS A 92 7.81 5.63 -2.25
N LEU A 93 7.73 5.66 -3.58
CA LEU A 93 8.91 5.64 -4.43
C LEU A 93 9.76 6.90 -4.28
N ALA A 94 9.14 8.09 -4.21
CA ALA A 94 9.86 9.34 -4.00
C ALA A 94 10.64 9.32 -2.69
N MET A 95 10.01 8.90 -1.59
CA MET A 95 10.68 8.74 -0.29
C MET A 95 11.84 7.73 -0.37
N THR A 96 11.63 6.60 -1.03
CA THR A 96 12.65 5.55 -1.20
C THR A 96 13.86 6.08 -2.00
N VAL A 97 13.61 6.76 -3.11
CA VAL A 97 14.67 7.33 -3.97
C VAL A 97 15.42 8.45 -3.23
N THR A 98 14.71 9.33 -2.52
CA THR A 98 15.34 10.37 -1.71
C THR A 98 16.21 9.76 -0.62
N ALA A 99 15.73 8.75 0.10
CA ALA A 99 16.52 8.04 1.10
C ALA A 99 17.76 7.37 0.47
N LEU A 100 17.61 6.76 -0.72
CA LEU A 100 18.73 6.19 -1.46
C LEU A 100 19.80 7.25 -1.79
N VAL A 101 19.39 8.45 -2.20
CA VAL A 101 20.32 9.57 -2.44
C VAL A 101 21.02 9.97 -1.13
N TYR A 102 20.30 10.01 0.00
CA TYR A 102 20.84 10.37 1.30
C TYR A 102 21.76 9.32 1.92
N THR A 103 21.75 8.06 1.46
CA THR A 103 22.71 7.04 1.93
C THR A 103 24.18 7.45 1.72
N ARG A 104 24.44 8.41 0.82
CA ARG A 104 25.77 8.98 0.58
C ARG A 104 26.28 9.84 1.74
N ASN A 105 25.40 10.28 2.64
CA ASN A 105 25.73 11.09 3.80
C ASN A 105 25.24 10.41 5.08
N ALA A 106 26.15 9.74 5.78
CA ALA A 106 25.86 9.03 7.02
C ALA A 106 25.39 9.95 8.17
N ALA A 107 25.60 11.26 8.09
CA ALA A 107 25.11 12.22 9.07
C ALA A 107 23.59 12.48 8.99
N ILE A 108 22.93 12.05 7.91
CA ILE A 108 21.48 12.19 7.76
C ILE A 108 20.80 11.00 8.47
N GLU A 109 20.48 11.21 9.74
CA GLU A 109 19.81 10.22 10.59
C GLU A 109 18.45 9.78 10.01
N GLY A 110 18.04 8.55 10.32
CA GLY A 110 16.76 7.98 9.87
C GLY A 110 16.71 7.53 8.41
N THR A 111 17.74 7.84 7.60
CA THR A 111 17.81 7.46 6.17
C THR A 111 17.60 5.97 5.93
N GLY A 112 18.28 5.11 6.71
CA GLY A 112 18.16 3.66 6.57
C GLY A 112 16.74 3.15 6.85
N THR A 113 16.09 3.68 7.89
CA THR A 113 14.72 3.34 8.24
C THR A 113 13.74 3.71 7.13
N VAL A 114 13.85 4.94 6.59
CA VAL A 114 13.01 5.39 5.47
C VAL A 114 13.23 4.50 4.25
N LEU A 115 14.48 4.22 3.90
CA LEU A 115 14.81 3.39 2.74
C LEU A 115 14.17 1.99 2.83
N ILE A 116 14.28 1.34 3.99
CA ILE A 116 13.75 0.00 4.21
C ILE A 116 12.22 0.02 4.24
N VAL A 117 11.62 0.93 5.01
CA VAL A 117 10.16 0.96 5.23
C VAL A 117 9.42 1.42 3.98
N ASP A 118 9.78 2.58 3.40
CA ASP A 118 9.13 3.09 2.20
C ASP A 118 9.46 2.25 0.96
N GLY A 119 10.65 1.64 0.92
CA GLY A 119 11.03 0.69 -0.12
C GLY A 119 10.16 -0.57 -0.08
N ALA A 120 10.02 -1.19 1.10
CA ALA A 120 9.15 -2.34 1.28
C ALA A 120 7.69 -2.03 0.95
N LEU A 121 7.17 -0.89 1.40
CA LEU A 121 5.81 -0.44 1.07
C LEU A 121 5.64 -0.24 -0.44
N SER A 122 6.64 0.34 -1.12
CA SER A 122 6.60 0.50 -2.58
C SER A 122 6.45 -0.84 -3.30
N VAL A 123 7.23 -1.85 -2.90
CA VAL A 123 7.14 -3.21 -3.47
C VAL A 123 5.77 -3.82 -3.19
N LEU A 124 5.28 -3.75 -1.95
CA LEU A 124 3.97 -4.27 -1.58
C LEU A 124 2.84 -3.64 -2.38
N LEU A 125 2.88 -2.31 -2.57
CA LEU A 125 1.88 -1.57 -3.33
C LEU A 125 1.89 -1.96 -4.81
N VAL A 126 3.06 -2.08 -5.43
CA VAL A 126 3.17 -2.51 -6.84
C VAL A 126 2.65 -3.94 -7.02
N LEU A 127 3.01 -4.86 -6.11
CA LEU A 127 2.50 -6.23 -6.13
C LEU A 127 0.97 -6.26 -5.96
N ALA A 128 0.44 -5.50 -5.01
CA ALA A 128 -1.00 -5.41 -4.79
C ALA A 128 -1.74 -4.79 -5.98
N LEU A 129 -1.16 -3.78 -6.64
CA LEU A 129 -1.71 -3.18 -7.86
C LEU A 129 -1.87 -4.26 -8.94
N VAL A 130 -0.84 -5.07 -9.15
CA VAL A 130 -0.81 -6.16 -10.14
C VAL A 130 -1.79 -7.28 -9.80
N LEU A 131 -1.84 -7.69 -8.52
CA LEU A 131 -2.72 -8.77 -8.07
C LEU A 131 -4.19 -8.38 -8.10
N CYS A 132 -4.53 -7.18 -7.65
CA CYS A 132 -5.89 -6.66 -7.65
C CYS A 132 -6.31 -6.04 -8.99
N ARG A 133 -5.39 -5.89 -9.96
CA ARG A 133 -5.65 -5.19 -11.23
C ARG A 133 -6.25 -3.80 -11.01
N GLY A 134 -5.63 -3.01 -10.12
CA GLY A 134 -6.16 -1.71 -9.69
C GLY A 134 -6.35 -0.69 -10.83
N TRP A 135 -5.76 -0.94 -12.01
CA TRP A 135 -5.95 -0.15 -13.23
C TRP A 135 -7.29 -0.38 -13.96
N VAL A 136 -8.02 -1.47 -13.70
CA VAL A 136 -9.21 -1.89 -14.49
C VAL A 136 -10.51 -1.16 -14.09
N ALA A 137 -10.46 -0.21 -13.18
CA ALA A 137 -11.66 0.34 -12.59
C ALA A 137 -12.51 1.21 -13.56
N GLU A 138 -13.79 0.86 -13.72
CA GLU A 138 -14.76 1.72 -14.41
C GLU A 138 -15.07 2.94 -13.54
N PRO A 139 -15.08 4.18 -14.09
CA PRO A 139 -15.84 5.25 -13.47
C PRO A 139 -17.30 4.79 -13.42
N ARG A 140 -17.88 4.64 -12.23
CA ARG A 140 -19.34 4.56 -12.12
C ARG A 140 -19.89 5.88 -12.65
N ARG A 141 -20.45 5.85 -13.86
CA ARG A 141 -21.25 6.94 -14.42
C ARG A 141 -22.52 7.11 -13.60
#